data_AF-A0A350XTP8-F1
#
_entry.id   AF-A0A350XTP8-F1
#
_cell.length_a   1.000
_cell.length_b   1.000
_cell.length_c   1.000
_cell.angle_alpha   90.00
_cell.angle_beta   90.00
_cell.angle_gamma   90.00
#
_symmetry.space_group_name_H-M   'P 1'
#
loop_
_entity.id
_entity.type
_entity.pdbx_description
1 polymer ?
#
loop_
_entity_poly.entity_id
_entity_poly.type
_entity_poly.pdbx_seq_one_letter_code
_entity_poly.pdbx_strand_id
1 'polypeptide(L)'
;MCPARGAAPPRSRTISPARGAASTSAESVGKALPVGAVAAPPIIDGVSRVGLVLGGGGITGAAFHFGALISLRMATDWNPADAAVVVGTSSGAMLAALVRSDRLSLDALIGDVHGADELVWELRRRIYRRTRPAGVRRWMRHGLLPGIRRPGIGIAVGSPARYTTDGIADWVRETVGDAAEHWPVAPTTIVAYEVEGRRRVAFGTEGSPDVDLATAVAASAAVPVVFEPVEIEGRHYVDGGVGSGTNADLLLGSPEPLDLVIVVAPMAAQAAREDAPFYEGYLSRLGGAALEDELQQLRAAWPGVDVIVLRPDPEVLTASRSNPLDPSAALPCFLATLRSMRATLAGPEVWPLLEKHFASTRRHRSWLARLRPGGA
;
A
#
# COMPACT_ATOMS: atom_id res chain seq x y z
N MET A 1 68.63 15.19 -67.96
CA MET A 1 69.37 16.05 -67.00
C MET A 1 69.57 15.25 -65.73
N CYS A 2 70.82 15.03 -65.36
CA CYS A 2 71.33 14.24 -64.22
C CYS A 2 71.11 14.96 -62.85
N PRO A 3 71.53 14.42 -61.68
CA PRO A 3 70.74 13.49 -60.86
C PRO A 3 70.90 13.72 -59.32
N ALA A 4 70.36 12.76 -58.53
CA ALA A 4 71.04 12.05 -57.41
C ALA A 4 71.18 12.64 -55.98
N ARG A 5 70.76 11.76 -55.03
CA ARG A 5 71.40 11.35 -53.74
C ARG A 5 71.42 12.41 -52.61
N GLY A 6 71.22 12.11 -51.33
CA GLY A 6 71.34 10.86 -50.57
C GLY A 6 72.28 11.09 -49.36
N ALA A 7 71.94 10.45 -48.23
CA ALA A 7 72.79 10.15 -47.06
C ALA A 7 72.83 11.13 -45.85
N ALA A 8 72.59 10.51 -44.69
CA ALA A 8 72.82 10.98 -43.32
C ALA A 8 74.31 10.79 -42.89
N PRO A 9 74.63 10.79 -41.59
CA PRO A 9 74.81 11.89 -40.62
C PRO A 9 76.31 12.07 -40.24
N PRO A 10 76.66 12.90 -39.25
CA PRO A 10 77.65 12.41 -38.28
C PRO A 10 77.42 12.80 -36.80
N ARG A 11 78.19 12.08 -35.98
CA ARG A 11 78.21 11.97 -34.52
C ARG A 11 78.89 13.15 -33.81
N SER A 12 78.49 13.35 -32.56
CA SER A 12 79.27 13.67 -31.34
C SER A 12 80.24 14.86 -31.29
N ARG A 13 80.00 15.78 -30.34
CA ARG A 13 81.00 16.36 -29.40
C ARG A 13 80.25 17.20 -28.34
N THR A 14 80.04 16.66 -27.13
CA THR A 14 80.74 17.04 -25.89
C THR A 14 80.97 18.55 -25.71
N ILE A 15 80.13 19.18 -24.88
CA ILE A 15 80.53 20.29 -24.00
C ILE A 15 79.86 20.07 -22.63
N SER A 16 80.70 19.89 -21.62
CA SER A 16 80.47 20.07 -20.20
C SER A 16 81.83 20.55 -19.65
N PRO A 17 81.97 21.26 -18.51
CA PRO A 17 80.98 21.55 -17.47
C PRO A 17 80.97 23.03 -17.00
N ALA A 18 79.93 23.43 -16.29
CA ALA A 18 80.04 24.51 -15.30
C ALA A 18 79.62 23.95 -13.94
N ARG A 19 80.62 23.81 -13.06
CA ARG A 19 80.48 23.39 -11.66
C ARG A 19 79.82 24.52 -10.87
N GLY A 20 78.73 24.19 -10.20
CA GLY A 20 78.19 24.93 -9.06
C GLY A 20 77.78 23.90 -8.02
N ALA A 21 78.71 23.56 -7.13
CA ALA A 21 78.46 22.66 -6.02
C ALA A 21 77.80 23.46 -4.88
N ALA A 22 76.63 23.01 -4.44
CA ALA A 22 76.18 23.15 -3.06
C ALA A 22 75.33 21.91 -2.73
N SER A 23 75.94 21.01 -1.97
CA SER A 23 75.35 19.80 -1.43
C SER A 23 74.56 20.11 -0.16
N THR A 24 73.30 19.69 -0.11
CA THR A 24 72.65 19.22 1.12
C THR A 24 71.65 18.12 0.75
N SER A 25 72.10 16.89 0.94
CA SER A 25 71.43 15.77 1.63
C SER A 25 69.89 15.73 1.80
N ALA A 26 69.42 14.48 1.69
CA ALA A 26 68.19 13.87 2.21
C ALA A 26 66.97 13.96 1.26
N GLU A 27 66.71 12.90 0.51
CA GLU A 27 65.82 11.80 0.94
C GLU A 27 64.41 12.28 1.25
N SER A 28 63.49 12.13 0.32
CA SER A 28 62.48 11.07 0.41
C SER A 28 61.40 11.28 -0.65
N VAL A 29 61.12 10.17 -1.32
CA VAL A 29 59.99 9.89 -2.20
C VAL A 29 58.73 10.58 -1.69
N GLY A 30 58.08 11.35 -2.57
CA GLY A 30 56.75 11.92 -2.34
C GLY A 30 55.76 10.82 -1.99
N LYS A 31 55.58 10.60 -0.69
CA LYS A 31 54.61 9.69 -0.11
C LYS A 31 53.24 10.28 -0.43
N ALA A 32 52.51 9.65 -1.34
CA ALA A 32 51.11 9.97 -1.57
C ALA A 32 50.42 10.04 -0.20
N LEU A 33 49.75 11.17 0.05
CA LEU A 33 48.97 11.36 1.26
C LEU A 33 48.05 10.14 1.43
N PRO A 34 48.02 9.49 2.60
CA PRO A 34 47.09 8.41 2.82
C PRO A 34 45.70 8.97 2.56
N VAL A 35 45.00 8.40 1.59
CA VAL A 35 43.57 8.60 1.43
C VAL A 35 42.96 8.05 2.70
N GLY A 36 42.79 8.92 3.70
CA GLY A 36 42.11 8.59 4.95
C GLY A 36 40.78 7.97 4.59
N ALA A 37 40.34 6.98 5.38
CA ALA A 37 39.07 6.31 5.22
C ALA A 37 38.01 7.34 4.80
N VAL A 38 37.54 7.22 3.55
CA VAL A 38 36.52 8.11 3.02
C VAL A 38 35.33 7.90 3.96
N ALA A 39 35.07 8.89 4.81
CA ALA A 39 33.87 8.91 5.62
C ALA A 39 32.71 8.60 4.68
N ALA A 40 31.80 7.71 5.10
CA ALA A 40 30.62 7.39 4.31
C ALA A 40 30.02 8.70 3.78
N PRO A 41 29.71 8.79 2.48
CA PRO A 41 29.18 10.02 1.91
C PRO A 41 28.00 10.48 2.78
N PRO A 42 27.89 11.78 3.06
CA PRO A 42 26.79 12.29 3.87
C PRO A 42 25.49 11.79 3.27
N ILE A 43 24.64 11.19 4.12
CA ILE A 43 23.31 10.75 3.73
C ILE A 43 22.59 12.00 3.24
N ILE A 44 22.37 12.09 1.94
CA ILE A 44 21.35 13.00 1.41
C ILE A 44 20.05 12.44 1.95
N ASP A 45 19.34 13.19 2.80
CA ASP A 45 18.06 12.77 3.41
C ASP A 45 17.12 12.24 2.33
N GLY A 46 17.16 10.93 2.09
CA GLY A 46 16.30 10.24 1.16
C GLY A 46 14.90 10.22 1.75
N VAL A 47 13.89 10.55 0.94
CA VAL A 47 12.51 10.30 1.31
C VAL A 47 12.40 8.81 1.65
N SER A 48 12.00 8.50 2.87
CA SER A 48 11.90 7.11 3.32
C SER A 48 11.06 6.30 2.35
N ARG A 49 11.52 5.10 2.01
CA ARG A 49 10.78 4.15 1.19
C ARG A 49 9.64 3.57 2.03
N VAL A 50 8.44 4.12 1.84
CA VAL A 50 7.26 3.74 2.64
C VAL A 50 6.46 2.65 1.96
N GLY A 51 6.19 1.55 2.65
CA GLY A 51 5.15 0.59 2.27
C GLY A 51 3.84 0.90 2.97
N LEU A 52 2.74 0.85 2.23
CA LEU A 52 1.40 1.09 2.74
C LEU A 52 0.55 -0.18 2.61
N VAL A 53 0.02 -0.66 3.73
CA VAL A 53 -0.89 -1.81 3.78
C VAL A 53 -2.26 -1.35 4.23
N LEU A 54 -3.27 -1.63 3.41
CA LEU A 54 -4.65 -1.28 3.63
C LEU A 54 -5.46 -2.58 3.80
N GLY A 55 -5.77 -2.91 5.05
CA GLY A 55 -6.49 -4.14 5.39
C GLY A 55 -7.99 -4.09 5.07
N GLY A 56 -8.63 -5.26 5.13
CA GLY A 56 -10.07 -5.40 4.96
C GLY A 56 -10.88 -4.89 6.16
N GLY A 57 -12.15 -4.57 5.91
CA GLY A 57 -13.09 -4.14 6.95
C GLY A 57 -14.46 -3.66 6.49
N GLY A 58 -14.89 -3.98 5.27
CA GLY A 58 -16.20 -3.55 4.75
C GLY A 58 -16.35 -2.03 4.67
N ILE A 59 -17.60 -1.55 4.77
CA ILE A 59 -17.93 -0.13 4.62
C ILE A 59 -17.33 0.71 5.77
N THR A 60 -17.44 0.24 7.02
CA THR A 60 -16.86 0.96 8.15
C THR A 60 -15.34 0.91 8.13
N GLY A 61 -14.74 -0.17 7.63
CA GLY A 61 -13.31 -0.23 7.36
C GLY A 61 -12.86 0.78 6.29
N ALA A 62 -13.64 0.98 5.22
CA ALA A 62 -13.38 2.03 4.25
C ALA A 62 -13.42 3.42 4.92
N ALA A 63 -14.44 3.69 5.74
CA ALA A 63 -14.55 4.94 6.50
C ALA A 63 -13.36 5.17 7.46
N PHE A 64 -12.90 4.12 8.13
CA PHE A 64 -11.69 4.15 8.96
C PHE A 64 -10.46 4.50 8.13
N HIS A 65 -10.27 3.87 6.97
CA HIS A 65 -9.15 4.19 6.07
C HIS A 65 -9.16 5.66 5.62
N PHE A 66 -10.32 6.19 5.21
CA PHE A 66 -10.44 7.61 4.87
C PHE A 66 -10.00 8.50 6.03
N GLY A 67 -10.52 8.25 7.24
CA GLY A 67 -10.16 9.03 8.43
C GLY A 67 -8.67 8.94 8.76
N ALA A 68 -8.10 7.75 8.73
CA ALA A 68 -6.69 7.49 9.02
C ALA A 68 -5.75 8.15 8.01
N LEU A 69 -5.97 7.93 6.71
CA LEU A 69 -5.10 8.44 5.65
C LEU A 69 -5.21 9.95 5.48
N ILE A 70 -6.40 10.54 5.61
CA ILE A 70 -6.58 12.00 5.60
C ILE A 70 -5.87 12.61 6.82
N SER A 71 -6.05 12.04 8.01
CA SER A 71 -5.40 12.53 9.24
C SER A 71 -3.88 12.42 9.15
N LEU A 72 -3.36 11.32 8.59
CA LEU A 72 -1.93 11.12 8.36
C LEU A 72 -1.39 12.18 7.39
N ARG A 73 -2.07 12.39 6.24
CA ARG A 73 -1.70 13.42 5.26
C ARG A 73 -1.70 14.82 5.89
N MET A 74 -2.69 15.14 6.72
CA MET A 74 -2.76 16.41 7.44
C MET A 74 -1.63 16.59 8.47
N ALA A 75 -1.21 15.51 9.12
CA ALA A 75 -0.17 15.54 10.15
C ALA A 75 1.25 15.62 9.58
N THR A 76 1.48 15.05 8.39
CA THR A 76 2.84 14.85 7.84
C THR A 76 3.10 15.51 6.50
N ASP A 77 2.07 16.02 5.82
CA ASP A 77 2.10 16.45 4.40
C ASP A 77 2.49 15.35 3.40
N TRP A 78 2.68 14.10 3.86
CA TRP A 78 2.99 12.97 2.99
C TRP A 78 1.75 12.57 2.19
N ASN A 79 1.89 12.40 0.87
CA ASN A 79 0.82 11.86 0.04
C ASN A 79 0.90 10.33 0.06
N PRO A 80 -0.15 9.61 0.51
CA PRO A 80 -0.19 8.15 0.43
C PRO A 80 0.07 7.60 -0.98
N ALA A 81 -0.22 8.37 -2.04
CA ALA A 81 0.07 8.01 -3.42
C ALA A 81 1.58 7.81 -3.69
N ASP A 82 2.44 8.47 -2.89
CA ASP A 82 3.90 8.42 -2.99
C ASP A 82 4.50 7.17 -2.31
N ALA A 83 3.66 6.29 -1.71
CA ALA A 83 4.14 5.03 -1.15
C ALA A 83 4.88 4.19 -2.21
N ALA A 84 6.03 3.63 -1.85
CA ALA A 84 6.83 2.80 -2.74
C ALA A 84 6.05 1.56 -3.20
N VAL A 85 5.20 1.02 -2.33
CA VAL A 85 4.30 -0.09 -2.62
C VAL A 85 3.01 0.04 -1.81
N VAL A 86 1.88 -0.32 -2.41
CA VAL A 86 0.56 -0.36 -1.75
C VAL A 86 0.01 -1.77 -1.84
N VAL A 87 -0.40 -2.35 -0.71
CA VAL A 87 -1.12 -3.63 -0.64
C VAL A 87 -2.53 -3.37 -0.14
N GLY A 88 -3.55 -3.77 -0.89
CA GLY A 88 -4.95 -3.56 -0.56
C GLY A 88 -5.74 -4.86 -0.48
N THR A 89 -6.55 -5.02 0.57
CA THR A 89 -7.46 -6.16 0.76
C THR A 89 -8.89 -5.66 1.01
N SER A 90 -9.89 -6.15 0.28
CA SER A 90 -11.31 -5.80 0.46
C SER A 90 -11.55 -4.29 0.37
N SER A 91 -12.10 -3.65 1.41
CA SER A 91 -12.20 -2.19 1.45
C SER A 91 -10.85 -1.48 1.32
N GLY A 92 -9.77 -2.07 1.81
CA GLY A 92 -8.42 -1.56 1.56
C GLY A 92 -8.01 -1.60 0.08
N ALA A 93 -8.54 -2.53 -0.72
CA ALA A 93 -8.33 -2.55 -2.17
C ALA A 93 -9.04 -1.38 -2.88
N MET A 94 -10.25 -1.04 -2.43
CA MET A 94 -10.97 0.15 -2.90
C MET A 94 -10.14 1.43 -2.63
N LEU A 95 -9.59 1.54 -1.42
CA LEU A 95 -8.75 2.68 -1.04
C LEU A 95 -7.38 2.66 -1.74
N ALA A 96 -6.81 1.50 -2.02
CA ALA A 96 -5.58 1.40 -2.81
C ALA A 96 -5.78 1.98 -4.22
N ALA A 97 -6.93 1.70 -4.86
CA ALA A 97 -7.27 2.30 -6.16
C ALA A 97 -7.38 3.83 -6.08
N LEU A 98 -8.01 4.37 -5.03
CA LEU A 98 -8.09 5.82 -4.81
C LEU A 98 -6.73 6.45 -4.56
N VAL A 99 -5.92 5.85 -3.68
CA VAL A 99 -4.57 6.31 -3.33
C VAL A 99 -3.71 6.36 -4.58
N ARG A 100 -3.70 5.31 -5.40
CA ARG A 100 -2.88 5.23 -6.60
C ARG A 100 -3.34 6.11 -7.75
N SER A 101 -4.59 6.55 -7.71
CA SER A 101 -5.15 7.50 -8.67
C SER A 101 -5.13 8.95 -8.15
N ASP A 102 -4.53 9.20 -6.99
CA ASP A 102 -4.54 10.49 -6.28
C ASP A 102 -5.97 11.07 -6.10
N ARG A 103 -6.96 10.18 -5.88
CA ARG A 103 -8.38 10.51 -5.69
C ARG A 103 -8.86 10.38 -4.24
N LEU A 104 -7.95 10.11 -3.30
CA LEU A 104 -8.28 10.08 -1.87
C LEU A 104 -8.73 11.47 -1.40
N SER A 105 -10.04 11.66 -1.30
CA SER A 105 -10.69 12.92 -1.00
C SER A 105 -11.96 12.69 -0.19
N LEU A 106 -12.50 13.75 0.44
CA LEU A 106 -13.81 13.67 1.08
C LEU A 106 -14.89 13.39 0.03
N ASP A 107 -14.81 13.99 -1.15
CA ASP A 107 -15.76 13.78 -2.25
C ASP A 107 -15.85 12.31 -2.66
N ALA A 108 -14.74 11.55 -2.60
CA ALA A 108 -14.78 10.11 -2.84
C ALA A 108 -15.50 9.31 -1.75
N LEU A 109 -15.57 9.82 -0.51
CA LEU A 109 -16.29 9.21 0.61
C LEU A 109 -17.77 9.60 0.62
N ILE A 110 -18.07 10.89 0.47
CA ILE A 110 -19.44 11.41 0.63
C ILE A 110 -20.18 11.56 -0.71
N GLY A 111 -19.48 11.78 -1.82
CA GLY A 111 -20.10 12.15 -3.08
C GLY A 111 -20.81 13.51 -3.02
N ASP A 112 -21.80 13.71 -3.89
CA ASP A 112 -22.59 14.94 -3.97
C ASP A 112 -23.86 14.86 -3.08
N VAL A 113 -23.70 14.37 -1.85
CA VAL A 113 -24.80 14.21 -0.88
C VAL A 113 -24.73 15.28 0.20
N HIS A 114 -25.89 15.75 0.64
CA HIS A 114 -25.97 16.83 1.64
C HIS A 114 -26.45 16.36 3.02
N GLY A 115 -26.88 15.10 3.13
CA GLY A 115 -27.38 14.51 4.38
C GLY A 115 -26.86 13.11 4.67
N ALA A 116 -26.82 12.77 5.95
CA ALA A 116 -26.39 11.43 6.40
C ALA A 116 -27.31 10.32 5.88
N ASP A 117 -28.63 10.51 5.92
CA ASP A 117 -29.59 9.51 5.43
C ASP A 117 -29.49 9.30 3.91
N GLU A 118 -29.22 10.37 3.17
CA GLU A 118 -28.99 10.34 1.73
C GLU A 118 -27.70 9.58 1.38
N LEU A 119 -26.60 9.84 2.11
CA LEU A 119 -25.36 9.09 1.98
C LEU A 119 -25.58 7.59 2.21
N VAL A 120 -26.29 7.24 3.28
CA VAL A 120 -26.59 5.84 3.62
C VAL A 120 -27.40 5.17 2.53
N TRP A 121 -28.42 5.85 2.02
CA TRP A 121 -29.24 5.36 0.92
C TRP A 121 -28.39 5.14 -0.35
N GLU A 122 -27.54 6.11 -0.69
CA GLU A 122 -26.75 6.06 -1.92
C GLU A 122 -25.66 4.98 -1.87
N LEU A 123 -24.92 4.88 -0.76
CA LEU A 123 -23.96 3.79 -0.53
C LEU A 123 -24.67 2.44 -0.65
N ARG A 124 -25.86 2.30 -0.04
CA ARG A 124 -26.61 1.05 -0.09
C ARG A 124 -27.03 0.70 -1.51
N ARG A 125 -27.51 1.68 -2.28
CA ARG A 125 -28.00 1.51 -3.66
C ARG A 125 -26.86 1.17 -4.62
N ARG A 126 -25.70 1.83 -4.50
CA ARG A 126 -24.56 1.64 -5.39
C ARG A 126 -23.85 0.31 -5.13
N ILE A 127 -23.53 0.01 -3.88
CA ILE A 127 -22.71 -1.14 -3.50
C ILE A 127 -23.52 -2.45 -3.50
N TYR A 128 -24.73 -2.47 -2.94
CA TYR A 128 -25.50 -3.70 -2.76
C TYR A 128 -26.49 -3.96 -3.91
N ARG A 129 -25.95 -4.26 -5.09
CA ARG A 129 -26.76 -4.65 -6.26
C ARG A 129 -27.23 -6.08 -6.12
N ARG A 130 -28.54 -6.32 -6.18
CA ARG A 130 -29.11 -7.67 -6.02
C ARG A 130 -28.70 -8.59 -7.16
N THR A 131 -28.34 -9.82 -6.81
CA THR A 131 -28.14 -10.92 -7.75
C THR A 131 -29.40 -11.16 -8.60
N ARG A 132 -29.23 -11.31 -9.91
CA ARG A 132 -30.33 -11.68 -10.83
C ARG A 132 -30.55 -13.20 -10.84
N PRO A 133 -31.79 -13.70 -11.08
CA PRO A 133 -32.10 -15.14 -11.07
C PRO A 133 -31.24 -16.00 -12.02
N ALA A 134 -30.71 -15.42 -13.11
CA ALA A 134 -29.81 -16.11 -14.03
C ALA A 134 -28.42 -16.42 -13.42
N GLY A 135 -27.92 -15.58 -12.51
CA GLY A 135 -26.67 -15.79 -11.77
C GLY A 135 -26.78 -16.98 -10.81
N VAL A 136 -27.92 -17.10 -10.14
CA VAL A 136 -28.26 -18.25 -9.28
C VAL A 136 -28.25 -19.58 -10.07
N ARG A 137 -28.71 -19.59 -11.33
CA ARG A 137 -28.68 -20.78 -12.19
C ARG A 137 -27.25 -21.16 -12.63
N ARG A 138 -26.38 -20.18 -12.87
CA ARG A 138 -24.94 -20.40 -13.14
C ARG A 138 -24.28 -21.01 -11.90
N TRP A 139 -24.56 -20.45 -10.73
CA TRP A 139 -24.09 -20.94 -9.45
C TRP A 139 -24.58 -22.37 -9.14
N MET A 140 -25.86 -22.70 -9.37
CA MET A 140 -26.38 -24.07 -9.16
C MET A 140 -25.74 -25.10 -10.08
N ARG A 141 -25.28 -24.71 -11.28
CA ARG A 141 -24.60 -25.62 -12.23
C ARG A 141 -23.17 -25.98 -11.78
N HIS A 142 -22.51 -25.12 -11.01
CA HIS A 142 -21.14 -25.33 -10.55
C HIS A 142 -21.02 -25.62 -9.03
N GLY A 143 -22.04 -25.30 -8.23
CA GLY A 143 -22.00 -25.28 -6.77
C GLY A 143 -22.41 -26.56 -6.04
N LEU A 144 -22.83 -27.63 -6.72
CA LEU A 144 -23.41 -28.81 -6.06
C LEU A 144 -22.46 -30.00 -5.82
N LEU A 145 -21.22 -29.99 -6.33
CA LEU A 145 -20.35 -31.18 -6.29
C LEU A 145 -19.03 -31.11 -5.49
N PRO A 146 -18.44 -29.96 -5.12
CA PRO A 146 -17.24 -29.97 -4.25
C PRO A 146 -17.56 -30.05 -2.75
N GLY A 147 -18.71 -29.52 -2.32
CA GLY A 147 -19.01 -29.22 -0.91
C GLY A 147 -19.39 -30.42 -0.02
N ILE A 148 -19.72 -31.58 -0.59
CA ILE A 148 -20.20 -32.74 0.18
C ILE A 148 -19.04 -33.52 0.84
N ARG A 149 -17.80 -33.37 0.35
CA ARG A 149 -16.69 -34.22 0.81
C ARG A 149 -15.80 -33.63 1.91
N ARG A 150 -15.79 -32.31 2.14
CA ARG A 150 -15.00 -31.68 3.22
C ARG A 150 -15.62 -30.35 3.70
N PRO A 151 -16.03 -30.20 4.98
CA PRO A 151 -16.57 -28.94 5.48
C PRO A 151 -15.47 -27.86 5.54
N GLY A 152 -15.75 -26.67 5.00
CA GLY A 152 -14.80 -25.55 4.94
C GLY A 152 -15.30 -24.42 4.04
N ILE A 153 -14.39 -23.58 3.55
CA ILE A 153 -14.73 -22.40 2.72
C ILE A 153 -15.56 -22.71 1.47
N GLY A 154 -15.46 -23.93 0.93
CA GLY A 154 -16.30 -24.39 -0.17
C GLY A 154 -17.80 -24.38 0.15
N ILE A 155 -18.21 -24.48 1.41
CA ILE A 155 -19.61 -24.31 1.84
C ILE A 155 -20.01 -22.84 1.78
N ALA A 156 -19.15 -21.91 2.21
CA ALA A 156 -19.42 -20.48 2.19
C ALA A 156 -19.46 -19.92 0.75
N VAL A 157 -18.56 -20.37 -0.12
CA VAL A 157 -18.56 -20.05 -1.55
C VAL A 157 -19.73 -20.72 -2.28
N GLY A 158 -20.03 -21.96 -1.89
CA GLY A 158 -21.19 -22.72 -2.34
C GLY A 158 -22.48 -22.36 -1.59
N SER A 159 -22.57 -21.19 -0.95
CA SER A 159 -23.82 -20.63 -0.39
C SER A 159 -24.35 -19.51 -1.28
N PRO A 160 -25.68 -19.38 -1.48
CA PRO A 160 -26.24 -18.38 -2.37
C PRO A 160 -25.99 -16.97 -1.81
N ALA A 161 -25.20 -16.18 -2.53
CA ALA A 161 -24.98 -14.78 -2.22
C ALA A 161 -26.19 -13.93 -2.64
N ARG A 162 -26.36 -12.79 -1.96
CA ARG A 162 -27.51 -11.88 -2.18
C ARG A 162 -27.18 -10.76 -3.17
N TYR A 163 -25.91 -10.43 -3.32
CA TYR A 163 -25.46 -9.27 -4.06
C TYR A 163 -24.36 -9.60 -5.08
N THR A 164 -24.23 -8.81 -6.13
CA THR A 164 -23.11 -8.86 -7.07
C THR A 164 -22.07 -7.80 -6.71
N THR A 165 -20.83 -8.00 -7.15
CA THR A 165 -19.74 -7.02 -6.96
C THR A 165 -19.70 -5.95 -8.06
N ASP A 166 -20.62 -6.00 -9.04
CA ASP A 166 -20.78 -4.98 -10.09
C ASP A 166 -20.87 -3.57 -9.49
N GLY A 167 -21.57 -3.43 -8.36
CA GLY A 167 -21.71 -2.16 -7.66
C GLY A 167 -20.39 -1.59 -7.14
N ILE A 168 -19.47 -2.46 -6.72
CA ILE A 168 -18.14 -2.10 -6.25
C ILE A 168 -17.26 -1.73 -7.44
N ALA A 169 -17.28 -2.53 -8.50
CA ALA A 169 -16.52 -2.25 -9.73
C ALA A 169 -16.94 -0.91 -10.35
N ASP A 170 -18.24 -0.66 -10.46
CA ASP A 170 -18.79 0.59 -10.98
C ASP A 170 -18.42 1.78 -10.10
N TRP A 171 -18.46 1.64 -8.77
CA TRP A 171 -18.01 2.70 -7.86
C TRP A 171 -16.53 3.05 -8.07
N VAL A 172 -15.66 2.05 -8.27
CA VAL A 172 -14.23 2.30 -8.59
C VAL A 172 -14.12 3.07 -9.91
N ARG A 173 -14.78 2.60 -10.97
CA ARG A 173 -14.79 3.27 -12.29
C ARG A 173 -15.29 4.70 -12.22
N GLU A 174 -16.38 4.95 -11.50
CA GLU A 174 -16.93 6.29 -11.31
C GLU A 174 -15.95 7.22 -10.57
N THR A 175 -15.21 6.69 -9.60
CA THR A 175 -14.37 7.52 -8.72
C THR A 175 -12.98 7.80 -9.29
N VAL A 176 -12.36 6.81 -9.97
CA VAL A 176 -11.00 6.96 -10.53
C VAL A 176 -10.96 7.08 -12.06
N GLY A 177 -12.09 6.92 -12.76
CA GLY A 177 -12.17 7.06 -14.22
C GLY A 177 -11.36 6.00 -14.95
N ASP A 178 -10.67 6.39 -16.03
CA ASP A 178 -9.87 5.51 -16.89
C ASP A 178 -8.77 4.72 -16.14
N ALA A 179 -8.34 5.21 -14.96
CA ALA A 179 -7.40 4.51 -14.10
C ALA A 179 -7.96 3.18 -13.53
N ALA A 180 -9.28 2.99 -13.56
CA ALA A 180 -9.93 1.75 -13.15
C ALA A 180 -9.71 0.61 -14.17
N GLU A 181 -9.47 0.95 -15.43
CA GLU A 181 -9.37 -0.02 -16.54
C GLU A 181 -7.94 -0.54 -16.74
N HIS A 182 -6.97 -0.02 -15.99
CA HIS A 182 -5.54 -0.32 -16.15
C HIS A 182 -4.88 -0.54 -14.80
N TRP A 183 -3.81 -1.35 -14.78
CA TRP A 183 -3.02 -1.51 -13.55
C TRP A 183 -2.21 -0.23 -13.24
N PRO A 184 -2.13 0.21 -11.97
CA PRO A 184 -1.32 1.36 -11.60
C PRO A 184 0.16 1.19 -12.00
N VAL A 185 0.78 2.27 -12.49
CA VAL A 185 2.21 2.29 -12.80
C VAL A 185 3.08 2.09 -11.55
N ALA A 186 2.67 2.70 -10.43
CA ALA A 186 3.35 2.53 -9.15
C ALA A 186 2.99 1.16 -8.52
N PRO A 187 3.95 0.45 -7.89
CA PRO A 187 3.74 -0.91 -7.40
C PRO A 187 2.51 -1.06 -6.50
N THR A 188 1.52 -1.81 -6.95
CA THR A 188 0.24 -1.96 -6.26
C THR A 188 -0.22 -3.39 -6.35
N THR A 189 -0.58 -3.94 -5.20
CA THR A 189 -1.04 -5.31 -5.07
C THR A 189 -2.44 -5.33 -4.49
N ILE A 190 -3.37 -5.96 -5.21
CA ILE A 190 -4.75 -6.17 -4.73
C ILE A 190 -4.93 -7.65 -4.42
N VAL A 191 -5.38 -7.97 -3.20
CA VAL A 191 -5.37 -9.36 -2.72
C VAL A 191 -6.76 -9.98 -2.75
N ALA A 192 -6.89 -11.13 -3.39
CA ALA A 192 -8.08 -11.97 -3.36
C ALA A 192 -7.71 -13.43 -3.01
N TYR A 193 -8.71 -14.27 -2.83
CA TYR A 193 -8.54 -15.71 -2.62
C TYR A 193 -9.16 -16.50 -3.77
N GLU A 194 -8.34 -17.29 -4.49
CA GLU A 194 -8.81 -18.18 -5.55
C GLU A 194 -9.32 -19.49 -4.94
N VAL A 195 -10.59 -19.80 -5.21
CA VAL A 195 -11.33 -20.87 -4.53
C VAL A 195 -10.85 -22.25 -4.97
N GLU A 196 -10.70 -22.49 -6.27
CA GLU A 196 -10.36 -23.79 -6.82
C GLU A 196 -8.94 -24.22 -6.42
N GLY A 197 -7.97 -23.33 -6.58
CA GLY A 197 -6.57 -23.51 -6.19
C GLY A 197 -6.31 -23.30 -4.70
N ARG A 198 -7.31 -22.84 -3.93
CA ARG A 198 -7.25 -22.66 -2.47
C ARG A 198 -6.06 -21.81 -2.01
N ARG A 199 -5.78 -20.75 -2.73
CA ARG A 199 -4.58 -19.93 -2.55
C ARG A 199 -4.92 -18.45 -2.60
N ARG A 200 -4.12 -17.68 -1.88
CA ARG A 200 -4.08 -16.23 -2.05
C ARG A 200 -3.58 -15.88 -3.45
N VAL A 201 -4.21 -14.90 -4.09
CA VAL A 201 -3.77 -14.30 -5.34
C VAL A 201 -3.53 -12.82 -5.09
N ALA A 202 -2.33 -12.38 -5.45
CA ALA A 202 -1.89 -10.99 -5.38
C ALA A 202 -1.94 -10.44 -6.81
N PHE A 203 -3.05 -9.81 -7.20
CA PHE A 203 -3.14 -9.15 -8.49
C PHE A 203 -2.13 -8.01 -8.57
N GLY A 204 -1.53 -7.80 -9.75
CA GLY A 204 -0.48 -6.81 -9.95
C GLY A 204 0.94 -7.33 -9.75
N THR A 205 1.09 -8.61 -9.46
CA THR A 205 2.40 -9.27 -9.38
C THR A 205 2.64 -10.17 -10.59
N GLU A 206 3.89 -10.59 -10.77
CA GLU A 206 4.25 -11.60 -11.77
C GLU A 206 3.42 -12.88 -11.57
N GLY A 207 2.88 -13.42 -12.66
CA GLY A 207 2.07 -14.64 -12.66
C GLY A 207 0.65 -14.49 -12.10
N SER A 208 0.20 -13.27 -11.78
CA SER A 208 -1.21 -13.01 -11.50
C SER A 208 -2.03 -12.91 -12.80
N PRO A 209 -3.35 -13.20 -12.77
CA PRO A 209 -4.21 -13.04 -13.94
C PRO A 209 -4.20 -11.60 -14.48
N ASP A 210 -4.32 -11.44 -15.79
CA ASP A 210 -4.38 -10.13 -16.44
C ASP A 210 -5.81 -9.59 -16.40
N VAL A 211 -6.05 -8.64 -15.50
CA VAL A 211 -7.37 -8.03 -15.25
C VAL A 211 -7.23 -6.55 -14.95
N ASP A 212 -8.29 -5.80 -15.26
CA ASP A 212 -8.38 -4.39 -14.88
C ASP A 212 -8.47 -4.21 -13.35
N LEU A 213 -8.14 -3.00 -12.89
CA LEU A 213 -8.09 -2.67 -11.47
C LEU A 213 -9.47 -2.77 -10.81
N ALA A 214 -10.54 -2.33 -11.48
CA ALA A 214 -11.89 -2.42 -10.93
C ALA A 214 -12.33 -3.88 -10.73
N THR A 215 -12.01 -4.77 -11.65
CA THR A 215 -12.28 -6.21 -11.56
C THR A 215 -11.48 -6.86 -10.44
N ALA A 216 -10.19 -6.54 -10.28
CA ALA A 216 -9.39 -7.03 -9.17
C ALA A 216 -9.91 -6.54 -7.80
N VAL A 217 -10.32 -5.28 -7.69
CA VAL A 217 -10.95 -4.73 -6.48
C VAL A 217 -12.29 -5.42 -6.19
N ALA A 218 -13.11 -5.64 -7.20
CA ALA A 218 -14.37 -6.37 -7.06
C ALA A 218 -14.16 -7.80 -6.55
N ALA A 219 -13.16 -8.52 -7.08
CA ALA A 219 -12.78 -9.85 -6.62
C ALA A 219 -12.28 -9.81 -5.16
N SER A 220 -11.45 -8.83 -4.81
CA SER A 220 -10.91 -8.62 -3.47
C SER A 220 -11.97 -8.27 -2.43
N ALA A 221 -13.10 -7.69 -2.83
CA ALA A 221 -14.22 -7.30 -1.96
C ALA A 221 -15.42 -8.27 -2.02
N ALA A 222 -15.29 -9.41 -2.71
CA ALA A 222 -16.33 -10.43 -2.83
C ALA A 222 -16.45 -11.27 -1.55
N VAL A 223 -16.97 -10.65 -0.48
CA VAL A 223 -17.15 -11.30 0.84
C VAL A 223 -18.08 -12.53 0.69
N PRO A 224 -17.62 -13.76 1.04
CA PRO A 224 -18.45 -14.95 0.95
C PRO A 224 -19.79 -14.80 1.66
N VAL A 225 -20.84 -15.44 1.12
CA VAL A 225 -22.26 -15.34 1.59
C VAL A 225 -22.92 -13.97 1.33
N VAL A 226 -22.17 -12.88 1.24
CA VAL A 226 -22.70 -11.53 0.96
C VAL A 226 -22.74 -11.28 -0.54
N PHE A 227 -21.57 -11.41 -1.19
CA PHE A 227 -21.36 -11.14 -2.59
C PHE A 227 -21.06 -12.43 -3.37
N GLU A 228 -21.48 -12.48 -4.64
CA GLU A 228 -21.10 -13.55 -5.55
C GLU A 228 -19.57 -13.55 -5.78
N PRO A 229 -18.93 -14.72 -5.85
CA PRO A 229 -17.54 -14.81 -6.28
C PRO A 229 -17.36 -14.21 -7.68
N VAL A 230 -16.25 -13.53 -7.90
CA VAL A 230 -15.91 -12.99 -9.22
C VAL A 230 -15.23 -14.06 -10.06
N GLU A 231 -15.73 -14.28 -11.27
CA GLU A 231 -15.16 -15.23 -12.22
C GLU A 231 -14.11 -14.52 -13.08
N ILE A 232 -12.84 -14.95 -12.98
CA ILE A 232 -11.72 -14.45 -13.80
C ILE A 232 -11.08 -15.68 -14.46
N GLU A 233 -10.98 -15.66 -15.79
CA GLU A 233 -10.39 -16.77 -16.57
C GLU A 233 -10.95 -18.16 -16.21
N GLY A 234 -12.25 -18.22 -15.87
CA GLY A 234 -12.94 -19.47 -15.50
C GLY A 234 -12.65 -19.99 -14.08
N ARG A 235 -12.00 -19.19 -13.23
CA ARG A 235 -11.77 -19.47 -11.80
C ARG A 235 -12.52 -18.49 -10.93
N HIS A 236 -12.87 -18.89 -9.71
CA HIS A 236 -13.64 -18.07 -8.79
C HIS A 236 -12.76 -17.43 -7.73
N TYR A 237 -12.99 -16.13 -7.52
CA TYR A 237 -12.26 -15.31 -6.58
C TYR A 237 -13.21 -14.73 -5.55
N VAL A 238 -12.80 -14.80 -4.30
CA VAL A 238 -13.49 -14.19 -3.15
C VAL A 238 -12.56 -13.28 -2.37
N ASP A 239 -13.12 -12.59 -1.38
CA ASP A 239 -12.41 -11.62 -0.56
C ASP A 239 -11.06 -12.14 -0.02
N GLY A 240 -9.99 -11.34 -0.17
CA GLY A 240 -8.64 -11.72 0.25
C GLY A 240 -8.47 -11.85 1.77
N GLY A 241 -9.38 -11.23 2.54
CA GLY A 241 -9.49 -11.33 3.99
C GLY A 241 -9.69 -12.76 4.50
N VAL A 242 -10.11 -13.68 3.62
CA VAL A 242 -10.16 -15.12 3.87
C VAL A 242 -8.80 -15.69 4.30
N GLY A 243 -7.71 -15.24 3.65
CA GLY A 243 -6.36 -15.70 3.96
C GLY A 243 -5.77 -14.88 5.11
N SER A 244 -5.71 -13.57 4.92
CA SER A 244 -5.32 -12.60 5.94
C SER A 244 -6.03 -11.28 5.67
N GLY A 245 -6.39 -10.57 6.74
CA GLY A 245 -7.02 -9.26 6.65
C GLY A 245 -6.09 -8.16 6.14
N THR A 246 -4.77 -8.33 6.24
CA THR A 246 -3.78 -7.29 5.89
C THR A 246 -2.84 -7.71 4.77
N ASN A 247 -2.37 -8.96 4.77
CA ASN A 247 -1.39 -9.46 3.79
C ASN A 247 -0.10 -8.62 3.76
N ALA A 248 0.34 -8.13 4.93
CA ALA A 248 1.51 -7.25 5.05
C ALA A 248 2.81 -7.96 4.70
N ASP A 249 2.86 -9.29 4.80
CA ASP A 249 4.00 -10.12 4.37
C ASP A 249 4.32 -9.96 2.88
N LEU A 250 3.34 -9.60 2.03
CA LEU A 250 3.57 -9.37 0.61
C LEU A 250 4.53 -8.21 0.33
N LEU A 251 4.74 -7.30 1.29
CA LEU A 251 5.76 -6.26 1.17
C LEU A 251 7.16 -6.86 1.02
N LEU A 252 7.43 -8.06 1.54
CA LEU A 252 8.71 -8.76 1.39
C LEU A 252 9.05 -9.09 -0.07
N GLY A 253 8.06 -9.05 -0.98
CA GLY A 253 8.29 -9.13 -2.42
C GLY A 253 8.91 -7.87 -3.02
N SER A 254 9.10 -6.80 -2.23
CA SER A 254 9.80 -5.59 -2.67
C SER A 254 11.27 -5.89 -2.97
N PRO A 255 11.83 -5.35 -4.07
CA PRO A 255 13.22 -5.63 -4.46
C PRO A 255 14.25 -5.07 -3.48
N GLU A 256 13.89 -4.01 -2.75
CA GLU A 256 14.71 -3.38 -1.72
C GLU A 256 13.91 -3.31 -0.42
N PRO A 257 14.59 -3.38 0.75
CA PRO A 257 13.96 -3.13 2.03
C PRO A 257 13.24 -1.78 2.08
N LEU A 258 12.17 -1.74 2.86
CA LEU A 258 11.44 -0.52 3.16
C LEU A 258 11.98 0.09 4.46
N ASP A 259 11.94 1.42 4.54
CA ASP A 259 12.37 2.14 5.74
C ASP A 259 11.23 2.22 6.77
N LEU A 260 10.01 2.35 6.27
CA LEU A 260 8.78 2.48 7.07
C LEU A 260 7.66 1.64 6.45
N VAL A 261 6.95 0.89 7.29
CA VAL A 261 5.70 0.23 6.93
C VAL A 261 4.56 0.85 7.73
N ILE A 262 3.54 1.33 7.03
CA ILE A 262 2.30 1.82 7.63
C ILE A 262 1.20 0.81 7.31
N VAL A 263 0.64 0.19 8.35
CA VAL A 263 -0.50 -0.74 8.23
C VAL A 263 -1.74 -0.09 8.80
N VAL A 264 -2.77 0.09 7.98
CA VAL A 264 -4.11 0.49 8.43
C VAL A 264 -4.95 -0.77 8.52
N ALA A 265 -5.32 -1.18 9.74
CA ALA A 265 -5.92 -2.48 10.01
C ALA A 265 -7.28 -2.35 10.72
N PRO A 266 -8.38 -2.09 10.00
CA PRO A 266 -9.70 -1.90 10.59
C PRO A 266 -10.21 -3.12 11.37
N MET A 267 -9.85 -4.34 10.94
CA MET A 267 -10.32 -5.58 11.57
C MET A 267 -9.37 -6.18 12.62
N ALA A 268 -8.19 -5.60 12.81
CA ALA A 268 -7.22 -6.03 13.84
C ALA A 268 -7.37 -5.23 15.15
N ALA A 269 -8.62 -5.05 15.59
CA ALA A 269 -8.96 -4.27 16.78
C ALA A 269 -8.36 -4.89 18.06
N GLN A 270 -7.92 -4.03 18.98
CA GLN A 270 -7.37 -4.46 20.29
C GLN A 270 -8.45 -4.93 21.27
N ALA A 271 -9.72 -4.65 20.98
CA ALA A 271 -10.87 -5.03 21.79
C ALA A 271 -11.97 -5.64 20.92
N ALA A 272 -12.71 -6.61 21.49
CA ALA A 272 -13.91 -7.15 20.86
C ALA A 272 -15.04 -6.11 20.91
N ARG A 273 -15.88 -6.05 19.87
CA ARG A 273 -17.08 -5.20 19.86
C ARG A 273 -18.15 -5.84 20.76
N GLU A 274 -18.82 -5.07 21.61
CA GLU A 274 -19.75 -5.59 22.64
C GLU A 274 -20.93 -6.40 22.07
N ASP A 275 -21.38 -6.10 20.84
CA ASP A 275 -22.57 -6.71 20.20
C ASP A 275 -22.27 -7.47 18.89
N ALA A 276 -21.02 -7.87 18.66
CA ALA A 276 -20.61 -8.56 17.44
C ALA A 276 -21.30 -9.95 17.28
N PRO A 277 -21.72 -10.36 16.06
CA PRO A 277 -22.07 -11.76 15.81
C PRO A 277 -20.95 -12.69 16.23
N PHE A 278 -21.29 -13.88 16.76
CA PHE A 278 -20.32 -14.79 17.38
C PHE A 278 -19.09 -15.14 16.50
N TYR A 279 -19.23 -15.09 15.17
CA TYR A 279 -18.16 -15.38 14.22
C TYR A 279 -17.20 -14.19 14.01
N GLU A 280 -17.61 -12.95 14.26
CA GLU A 280 -16.79 -11.76 14.04
C GLU A 280 -15.68 -11.63 15.10
N GLY A 281 -15.97 -11.96 16.37
CA GLY A 281 -14.94 -12.01 17.41
C GLY A 281 -13.85 -13.06 17.14
N TYR A 282 -14.20 -14.15 16.45
CA TYR A 282 -13.24 -15.16 15.99
C TYR A 282 -12.41 -14.63 14.81
N LEU A 283 -13.05 -14.00 13.81
CA LEU A 283 -12.37 -13.39 12.66
C LEU A 283 -11.41 -12.26 13.06
N SER A 284 -11.79 -11.42 14.03
CA SER A 284 -10.92 -10.33 14.52
C SER A 284 -9.72 -10.85 15.30
N ARG A 285 -9.89 -11.90 16.13
CA ARG A 285 -8.76 -12.56 16.82
C ARG A 285 -7.80 -13.24 15.87
N LEU A 286 -8.32 -13.96 14.87
CA LEU A 286 -7.50 -14.57 13.83
C LEU A 286 -6.80 -13.51 12.98
N GLY A 287 -7.48 -12.42 12.62
CA GLY A 287 -6.89 -11.31 11.89
C GLY A 287 -5.79 -10.59 12.68
N GLY A 288 -5.97 -10.42 13.99
CA GLY A 288 -4.95 -9.85 14.87
C GLY A 288 -3.70 -10.73 15.00
N ALA A 289 -3.88 -12.04 15.15
CA ALA A 289 -2.76 -13.00 15.19
C ALA A 289 -2.02 -13.07 13.85
N ALA A 290 -2.76 -13.16 12.74
CA ALA A 290 -2.17 -13.17 11.40
C ALA A 290 -1.36 -11.89 11.12
N LEU A 291 -1.87 -10.73 11.52
CA LEU A 291 -1.12 -9.48 11.40
C LEU A 291 0.17 -9.51 12.22
N GLU A 292 0.16 -10.00 13.47
CA GLU A 292 1.40 -10.04 14.26
C GLU A 292 2.43 -11.00 13.63
N ASP A 293 1.99 -12.15 13.11
CA ASP A 293 2.86 -13.08 12.39
C ASP A 293 3.47 -12.43 11.13
N GLU A 294 2.69 -11.66 10.38
CA GLU A 294 3.17 -10.89 9.21
C GLU A 294 4.19 -9.81 9.60
N LEU A 295 3.92 -9.07 10.69
CA LEU A 295 4.85 -8.05 11.20
C LEU A 295 6.14 -8.67 11.73
N GLN A 296 6.07 -9.84 12.35
CA GLN A 296 7.25 -10.58 12.79
C GLN A 296 8.11 -10.99 11.59
N GLN A 297 7.51 -11.48 10.50
CA GLN A 297 8.22 -11.79 9.27
C GLN A 297 8.92 -10.55 8.68
N LEU A 298 8.23 -9.41 8.65
CA LEU A 298 8.81 -8.14 8.18
C LEU A 298 10.02 -7.71 9.02
N ARG A 299 9.89 -7.71 10.35
CA ARG A 299 10.99 -7.35 11.26
C ARG A 299 12.16 -8.33 11.19
N ALA A 300 11.89 -9.62 10.96
CA ALA A 300 12.93 -10.64 10.80
C ALA A 300 13.71 -10.46 9.49
N ALA A 301 13.01 -10.15 8.39
CA ALA A 301 13.65 -9.91 7.10
C ALA A 301 14.37 -8.56 7.04
N TRP A 302 13.79 -7.52 7.66
CA TRP A 302 14.30 -6.16 7.67
C TRP A 302 14.44 -5.62 9.10
N PRO A 303 15.54 -5.94 9.81
CA PRO A 303 15.71 -5.55 11.21
C PRO A 303 15.70 -4.04 11.50
N GLY A 304 15.88 -3.20 10.48
CA GLY A 304 15.84 -1.74 10.58
C GLY A 304 14.52 -1.09 10.15
N VAL A 305 13.50 -1.87 9.79
CA VAL A 305 12.21 -1.33 9.35
C VAL A 305 11.42 -0.79 10.54
N ASP A 306 10.97 0.45 10.44
CA ASP A 306 10.00 0.99 11.39
C ASP A 306 8.58 0.60 10.97
N VAL A 307 7.71 0.32 11.94
CA VAL A 307 6.34 -0.13 11.66
C VAL A 307 5.35 0.70 12.47
N ILE A 308 4.41 1.33 11.78
CA ILE A 308 3.25 2.00 12.37
C ILE A 308 2.01 1.18 12.03
N VAL A 309 1.23 0.82 13.05
CA VAL A 309 -0.05 0.11 12.86
C VAL A 309 -1.18 0.97 13.40
N LEU A 310 -2.04 1.43 12.50
CA LEU A 310 -3.23 2.22 12.81
C LEU A 310 -4.42 1.28 12.97
N ARG A 311 -4.94 1.19 14.20
CA ARG A 311 -6.07 0.34 14.59
C ARG A 311 -7.22 1.19 15.11
N PRO A 312 -8.48 0.76 14.94
CA PRO A 312 -9.60 1.40 15.62
C PRO A 312 -9.46 1.31 17.14
N ASP A 313 -9.61 2.44 17.81
CA ASP A 313 -9.76 2.48 19.26
C ASP A 313 -11.22 2.11 19.68
N PRO A 314 -11.51 2.00 20.99
CA PRO A 314 -12.87 1.68 21.44
C PRO A 314 -13.96 2.68 21.02
N GLU A 315 -13.66 3.96 20.84
CA GLU A 315 -14.64 4.97 20.38
C GLU A 315 -14.99 4.71 18.90
N VAL A 316 -13.98 4.48 18.06
CA VAL A 316 -14.17 4.12 16.65
C VAL A 316 -14.93 2.81 16.52
N LEU A 317 -14.60 1.80 17.34
CA LEU A 317 -15.31 0.54 17.34
C LEU A 317 -16.78 0.75 17.71
N THR A 318 -17.08 1.48 18.77
CA THR A 318 -18.46 1.81 19.17
C THR A 318 -19.22 2.52 18.03
N ALA A 319 -18.60 3.52 17.40
CA ALA A 319 -19.19 4.26 16.29
C ALA A 319 -19.43 3.40 15.05
N SER A 320 -18.61 2.36 14.84
CA SER A 320 -18.69 1.48 13.68
C SER A 320 -19.83 0.46 13.74
N ARG A 321 -20.59 0.36 14.86
CA ARG A 321 -21.72 -0.58 15.11
C ARG A 321 -21.48 -2.04 14.71
N SER A 322 -22.33 -2.96 15.16
CA SER A 322 -22.08 -4.42 15.16
C SER A 322 -21.87 -5.09 13.80
N ASN A 323 -21.98 -4.36 12.68
CA ASN A 323 -21.84 -4.90 11.33
C ASN A 323 -20.93 -3.98 10.48
N PRO A 324 -19.74 -4.43 10.06
CA PRO A 324 -18.82 -3.64 9.23
C PRO A 324 -19.37 -3.35 7.82
N LEU A 325 -20.44 -4.03 7.41
CA LEU A 325 -21.13 -3.85 6.14
C LEU A 325 -22.38 -2.95 6.25
N ASP A 326 -22.61 -2.28 7.37
CA ASP A 326 -23.72 -1.35 7.54
C ASP A 326 -23.34 0.08 7.08
N PRO A 327 -23.96 0.62 6.01
CA PRO A 327 -23.67 1.97 5.56
C PRO A 327 -24.02 3.06 6.59
N SER A 328 -24.98 2.82 7.49
CA SER A 328 -25.37 3.80 8.51
C SER A 328 -24.25 4.13 9.51
N ALA A 329 -23.28 3.24 9.64
CA ALA A 329 -22.13 3.42 10.50
C ALA A 329 -20.95 4.10 9.81
N ALA A 330 -20.99 4.33 8.49
CA ALA A 330 -19.87 4.88 7.72
C ALA A 330 -19.46 6.28 8.20
N LEU A 331 -20.40 7.24 8.23
CA LEU A 331 -20.12 8.61 8.65
C LEU A 331 -19.77 8.71 10.14
N PRO A 332 -20.49 8.06 11.09
CA PRO A 332 -20.07 8.00 12.48
C PRO A 332 -18.67 7.43 12.67
N CYS A 333 -18.33 6.33 11.98
CA CYS A 333 -17.01 5.72 12.01
C CYS A 333 -15.93 6.69 11.52
N PHE A 334 -16.16 7.34 10.38
CA PHE A 334 -15.22 8.33 9.83
C PHE A 334 -14.95 9.47 10.81
N LEU A 335 -16.00 10.07 11.40
CA LEU A 335 -15.87 11.17 12.35
C LEU A 335 -15.15 10.75 13.64
N ALA A 336 -15.48 9.58 14.18
CA ALA A 336 -14.77 9.01 15.33
C ALA A 336 -13.29 8.76 15.00
N THR A 337 -13.01 8.29 13.78
CA THR A 337 -11.63 8.04 13.33
C THR A 337 -10.81 9.32 13.27
N LEU A 338 -11.35 10.42 12.76
CA LEU A 338 -10.64 11.70 12.76
C LEU A 338 -10.25 12.16 14.18
N ARG A 339 -11.14 11.95 15.16
CA ARG A 339 -10.86 12.29 16.57
C ARG A 339 -9.80 11.36 17.15
N SER A 340 -9.94 10.06 16.94
CA SER A 340 -9.01 9.03 17.41
C SER A 340 -7.60 9.26 16.85
N MET A 341 -7.49 9.46 15.54
CA MET A 341 -6.21 9.63 14.85
C MET A 341 -5.44 10.87 15.30
N ARG A 342 -6.12 11.93 15.74
CA ARG A 342 -5.45 13.07 16.38
C ARG A 342 -4.62 12.64 17.59
N ALA A 343 -5.18 11.77 18.44
CA ALA A 343 -4.46 11.28 19.62
C ALA A 343 -3.43 10.21 19.24
N THR A 344 -3.77 9.28 18.35
CA THR A 344 -2.86 8.21 17.91
C THR A 344 -1.61 8.75 17.24
N LEU A 345 -1.75 9.68 16.29
CA LEU A 345 -0.63 10.22 15.51
C LEU A 345 0.26 11.15 16.35
N ALA A 346 -0.30 11.84 17.35
CA ALA A 346 0.45 12.66 18.30
C ALA A 346 1.04 11.85 19.46
N GLY A 347 0.76 10.54 19.54
CA GLY A 347 1.23 9.67 20.60
C GLY A 347 2.75 9.45 20.57
N PRO A 348 3.37 9.15 21.72
CA PRO A 348 4.82 9.01 21.84
C PRO A 348 5.40 7.83 21.04
N GLU A 349 4.58 6.82 20.72
CA GLU A 349 4.99 5.66 19.92
C GLU A 349 4.97 5.93 18.40
N VAL A 350 4.19 6.93 17.95
CA VAL A 350 3.94 7.16 16.51
C VAL A 350 4.62 8.44 16.03
N TRP A 351 4.49 9.54 16.78
CA TRP A 351 5.01 10.84 16.34
C TRP A 351 6.52 10.84 16.04
N PRO A 352 7.41 10.23 16.84
CA PRO A 352 8.83 10.20 16.54
C PRO A 352 9.16 9.49 15.22
N LEU A 353 8.42 8.43 14.88
CA LEU A 353 8.57 7.72 13.61
C LEU A 353 8.11 8.59 12.44
N LEU A 354 6.97 9.27 12.59
CA LEU A 354 6.48 10.20 11.58
C LEU A 354 7.46 11.37 11.35
N GLU A 355 8.06 11.91 12.42
CA GLU A 355 9.10 12.93 12.28
C GLU A 355 10.36 12.38 11.60
N LYS A 356 10.83 11.19 12.01
CA LYS A 356 11.99 10.54 11.40
C LYS A 356 11.82 10.38 9.88
N HIS A 357 10.65 9.94 9.43
CA HIS A 357 10.44 9.59 8.03
C HIS A 357 9.87 10.72 7.15
N PHE A 358 9.19 11.71 7.75
CA PHE A 358 8.47 12.75 6.99
C PHE A 358 8.87 14.20 7.33
N ALA A 359 9.81 14.46 8.26
CA ALA A 359 10.21 15.83 8.58
C ALA A 359 10.89 16.58 7.41
N SER A 360 11.55 15.87 6.50
CA SER A 360 12.19 16.47 5.31
C SER A 360 11.17 17.02 4.31
N THR A 361 10.01 16.36 4.16
CA THR A 361 8.91 16.77 3.28
C THR A 361 8.39 18.18 3.63
N ARG A 362 8.28 18.48 4.94
CA ARG A 362 7.89 19.81 5.46
C ARG A 362 8.94 20.89 5.17
N ARG A 363 10.23 20.56 5.29
CA ARG A 363 11.34 21.49 5.02
C ARG A 363 11.48 21.80 3.53
N HIS A 364 11.34 20.81 2.66
CA HIS A 364 11.48 20.97 1.21
C HIS A 364 10.36 21.84 0.62
N ARG A 365 9.09 21.63 1.04
CA ARG A 365 7.96 22.46 0.58
C ARG A 365 8.00 23.89 1.13
N SER A 366 8.40 24.09 2.40
CA SER A 366 8.57 25.46 2.93
C SER A 366 9.72 26.21 2.25
N TRP A 367 10.76 25.52 1.78
CA TRP A 367 11.79 26.11 0.93
C TRP A 367 11.25 26.48 -0.46
N LEU A 368 10.54 25.57 -1.14
CA LEU A 368 9.90 25.85 -2.44
C LEU A 368 8.84 26.96 -2.37
N ALA A 369 8.08 27.04 -1.29
CA ALA A 369 7.10 28.10 -1.06
C ALA A 369 7.76 29.47 -0.86
N ARG A 370 8.96 29.53 -0.26
CA ARG A 370 9.78 30.74 -0.13
C ARG A 370 10.44 31.17 -1.45
N LEU A 371 10.58 30.24 -2.40
CA LEU A 371 11.12 30.50 -3.73
C LEU A 371 10.05 30.92 -4.75
N ARG A 372 8.76 30.87 -4.41
CA ARG A 372 7.73 31.53 -5.21
C ARG A 372 7.85 33.04 -4.94
N PRO A 373 8.34 33.85 -5.89
CA PRO A 373 8.35 35.29 -5.70
C PRO A 373 6.89 35.75 -5.56
N GLY A 374 6.64 36.64 -4.60
CA GLY A 374 5.31 37.16 -4.31
C GLY A 374 4.58 37.59 -5.58
N GLY A 375 3.45 36.94 -5.85
CA GLY A 375 2.45 37.46 -6.77
C GLY A 375 1.81 38.67 -6.09
N ALA A 376 2.09 39.85 -6.64
CA ALA A 376 1.39 41.09 -6.38
C ALA A 376 -0.09 40.99 -6.80
#